data_AF-A0A369M524-F1
#
_entry.id   AF-A0A369M524-F1
#
_cell.length_a   1.000
_cell.length_b   1.000
_cell.length_c   1.000
_cell.angle_alpha   90.00
_cell.angle_beta   90.00
_cell.angle_gamma   90.00
#
_symmetry.space_group_name_H-M   'P 1'
#
loop_
_entity.id
_entity.type
_entity.pdbx_description
1 polymer ?
#
loop_
_entity_poly.entity_id
_entity_poly.type
_entity_poly.pdbx_seq_one_letter_code
_entity_poly.pdbx_strand_id
1 'polypeptide(L)'
;MKKSNLKWASCCTRKDDCLSCKQYPLCSSWAVYLDRHKNPKGYSHFDKRTSLASFKTRSKVLDPQWVARHGFWPLIHYGMDRGIFSNPKNEKLDRRKKKTREIRYCAHIDRCIYQRYSFLLDSRYNEFAVECGIDDSAIAYRTDKKACNIDHAKHAFDFIQSCRQCIILVTDFADFFDKVDHMWLKSALCTLLEKDKLPPDYYAVFRNTTKYACWDWKSLVDICGLENCRKARKEINEKETVLSDEQFRSNVKNCVKANPNSFGIPQGSPISAVFSNIYLIQFDQEVRRIVDSFSGIYLRYCDDLFIAIPTFDEDRNSMLAAIDRVLQCIDLQKGVEVKKEKTKLLHYDADALNPNGLLVEIDEMGNVINEKARLDYLGFSFDGRSRKIRAKTISKYHYRMRRKAKTVAFQNRGRANLYGTYSERAIQISKKGRLSIMHRILLKK
;
A
#
# COMPACT_ATOMS: atom_id res chain seq x y z
N MET A 1 3.87 22.89 -14.58
CA MET A 1 5.32 23.17 -14.72
C MET A 1 5.62 23.42 -16.19
N LYS A 2 6.36 24.47 -16.55
CA LYS A 2 6.82 24.69 -17.94
C LYS A 2 7.78 23.55 -18.33
N LYS A 3 7.69 23.06 -19.58
CA LYS A 3 8.50 21.94 -20.12
C LYS A 3 10.02 22.15 -19.95
N SER A 4 10.48 23.40 -19.88
CA SER A 4 11.88 23.79 -19.63
C SER A 4 12.43 23.43 -18.24
N ASN A 5 11.59 22.98 -17.31
CA ASN A 5 12.00 22.63 -15.93
C ASN A 5 12.07 21.11 -15.69
N LEU A 6 11.97 20.29 -16.74
CA LEU A 6 12.00 18.81 -16.71
C LEU A 6 13.42 18.22 -16.59
N LYS A 7 14.36 18.96 -16.00
CA LYS A 7 15.68 18.41 -15.71
C LYS A 7 15.50 17.42 -14.57
N TRP A 8 15.94 16.16 -14.73
CA TRP A 8 16.04 15.22 -13.61
C TRP A 8 16.76 15.95 -12.48
N ALA A 9 16.05 16.23 -11.39
CA ALA A 9 16.04 17.53 -10.69
C ALA A 9 17.32 18.01 -9.98
N SER A 10 18.50 17.60 -10.43
CA SER A 10 19.83 18.20 -10.23
C SER A 10 20.97 17.46 -10.98
N CYS A 11 20.70 16.44 -11.82
CA CYS A 11 21.78 15.64 -12.46
C CYS A 11 21.82 15.74 -13.99
N CYS A 12 20.84 16.40 -14.62
CA CYS A 12 20.90 16.70 -16.04
C CYS A 12 21.44 18.13 -16.26
N THR A 13 22.67 18.23 -16.74
CA THR A 13 23.34 19.50 -17.11
C THR A 13 23.12 19.89 -18.57
N ARG A 14 22.47 19.02 -19.36
CA ARG A 14 22.28 19.22 -20.81
C ARG A 14 21.38 20.42 -21.09
N LYS A 15 21.74 21.17 -22.14
CA LYS A 15 21.00 22.35 -22.63
C LYS A 15 19.98 22.01 -23.73
N ASP A 16 19.98 20.77 -24.22
CA ASP A 16 19.27 20.32 -25.41
C ASP A 16 17.75 20.14 -25.21
N ASP A 17 17.03 19.94 -26.32
CA ASP A 17 15.60 19.60 -26.32
C ASP A 17 15.36 18.31 -25.53
N CYS A 18 14.56 18.43 -24.46
CA CYS A 18 14.26 17.31 -23.59
C CYS A 18 13.39 16.25 -24.28
N LEU A 19 12.65 16.57 -25.35
CA LEU A 19 11.70 15.64 -25.98
C LEU A 19 12.36 14.49 -26.72
N SER A 20 13.56 14.69 -27.27
CA SER A 20 14.35 13.65 -27.94
C SER A 20 15.26 12.87 -26.98
N CYS A 21 15.26 13.21 -25.69
CA CYS A 21 16.10 12.55 -24.70
C CYS A 21 15.51 11.20 -24.29
N LYS A 22 16.33 10.12 -24.34
CA LYS A 22 15.94 8.78 -23.85
C LYS A 22 15.48 8.77 -22.39
N GLN A 23 15.93 9.73 -21.57
CA GLN A 23 15.54 9.88 -20.15
C GLN A 23 14.28 10.73 -19.94
N TYR A 24 13.67 11.26 -21.00
CA TYR A 24 12.47 12.10 -20.90
C TYR A 24 11.30 11.43 -20.16
N PRO A 25 10.96 10.15 -20.41
CA PRO A 25 9.86 9.50 -19.68
C PRO A 25 10.08 9.52 -18.18
N LEU A 26 11.28 9.16 -17.73
CA LEU A 26 11.65 9.17 -16.31
C LEU A 26 11.61 10.58 -15.71
N CYS A 27 12.12 11.58 -16.44
CA CYS A 27 12.08 12.99 -16.01
C CYS A 27 10.65 13.52 -15.89
N SER A 28 9.77 13.17 -16.83
CA SER A 28 8.35 13.50 -16.82
C SER A 28 7.64 12.87 -15.63
N SER A 29 7.86 11.56 -15.40
CA SER A 29 7.33 10.84 -14.25
C SER A 29 7.80 11.45 -12.93
N TRP A 30 9.08 11.86 -12.84
CA TRP A 30 9.61 12.55 -11.67
C TRP A 30 8.92 13.90 -11.42
N ALA A 31 8.68 14.70 -12.45
CA ALA A 31 7.97 15.98 -12.30
C ALA A 31 6.52 15.78 -11.81
N VAL A 32 5.83 14.74 -12.30
CA VAL A 32 4.51 14.36 -11.80
C VAL A 32 4.59 13.91 -10.34
N TYR A 33 5.61 13.12 -9.98
CA TYR A 33 5.85 12.68 -8.61
C TYR A 33 6.10 13.87 -7.67
N LEU A 34 6.91 14.83 -8.08
CA LEU A 34 7.14 16.08 -7.34
C LEU A 34 5.84 16.85 -7.10
N ASP A 35 4.99 17.00 -8.11
CA ASP A 35 3.71 17.71 -7.95
C ASP A 35 2.79 17.01 -6.93
N ARG A 36 2.74 15.67 -6.95
CA ARG A 36 2.00 14.87 -5.96
C ARG A 36 2.53 15.05 -4.54
N HIS A 37 3.83 15.30 -4.39
CA HIS A 37 4.51 15.41 -3.10
C HIS A 37 4.97 16.83 -2.73
N LYS A 38 4.45 17.86 -3.40
CA LYS A 38 4.84 19.27 -3.19
C LYS A 38 4.49 19.83 -1.82
N ASN A 39 3.49 19.26 -1.15
CA ASN A 39 3.01 19.79 0.13
C ASN A 39 3.76 19.15 1.32
N PRO A 40 4.17 19.94 2.32
CA PRO A 40 4.67 19.42 3.59
C PRO A 40 3.57 18.63 4.32
N LYS A 41 3.96 17.74 5.22
CA LYS A 41 3.02 17.11 6.15
C LYS A 41 2.75 18.06 7.32
N GLY A 42 1.53 18.06 7.82
CA GLY A 42 1.10 18.95 8.90
C GLY A 42 1.44 18.47 10.31
N TYR A 43 2.00 17.27 10.47
CA TYR A 43 2.49 16.84 11.78
C TYR A 43 3.77 17.61 12.14
N SER A 44 4.05 17.74 13.44
CA SER A 44 5.35 18.19 13.94
C SER A 44 6.28 16.99 14.14
N HIS A 45 7.59 17.23 14.04
CA HIS A 45 8.64 16.23 14.24
C HIS A 45 9.91 16.90 14.80
N PHE A 46 11.00 16.16 14.96
CA PHE A 46 12.29 16.70 15.42
C PHE A 46 13.00 17.61 14.40
N ASP A 47 12.46 17.75 13.18
CA ASP A 47 13.00 18.62 12.14
C ASP A 47 11.96 19.61 11.62
N LYS A 48 12.44 20.68 10.96
CA LYS A 48 11.57 21.67 10.35
C LYS A 48 10.81 21.08 9.17
N ARG A 49 9.54 21.48 9.03
CA ARG A 49 8.68 21.06 7.92
C ARG A 49 9.30 21.40 6.57
N THR A 50 9.42 20.38 5.73
CA THR A 50 9.83 20.54 4.34
C THR A 50 9.12 19.56 3.40
N SER A 51 9.31 19.74 2.11
CA SER A 51 8.81 18.88 1.04
C SER A 51 9.79 18.85 -0.13
N LEU A 52 9.53 17.94 -1.07
CA LEU A 52 10.25 17.89 -2.34
C LEU A 52 10.02 19.13 -3.23
N ALA A 53 9.13 20.05 -2.88
CA ALA A 53 9.03 21.33 -3.62
C ALA A 53 10.21 22.27 -3.28
N SER A 54 10.70 22.21 -2.05
CA SER A 54 11.81 23.05 -1.57
C SER A 54 13.08 22.74 -2.35
N PHE A 55 13.68 23.76 -2.96
CA PHE A 55 14.96 23.63 -3.67
C PHE A 55 16.08 23.17 -2.74
N LYS A 56 16.19 23.78 -1.54
CA LYS A 56 17.19 23.42 -0.52
C LYS A 56 17.06 21.96 -0.06
N THR A 57 15.84 21.45 0.02
CA THR A 57 15.62 20.03 0.35
C THR A 57 15.97 19.15 -0.84
N ARG A 58 15.54 19.51 -2.05
CA ARG A 58 15.86 18.75 -3.26
C ARG A 58 17.36 18.64 -3.50
N SER A 59 18.11 19.73 -3.39
CA SER A 59 19.56 19.72 -3.62
C SER A 59 20.29 18.74 -2.70
N LYS A 60 19.82 18.58 -1.46
CA LYS A 60 20.34 17.59 -0.51
C LYS A 60 19.90 16.17 -0.85
N VAL A 61 18.58 15.95 -0.92
CA VAL A 61 18.07 14.58 -1.08
C VAL A 61 18.47 13.97 -2.40
N LEU A 62 18.80 14.78 -3.43
CA LEU A 62 19.26 14.34 -4.74
C LEU A 62 20.78 14.05 -4.81
N ASP A 63 21.55 14.41 -3.79
CA ASP A 63 22.98 14.09 -3.69
C ASP A 63 23.17 12.72 -2.98
N PRO A 64 23.63 11.67 -3.69
CA PRO A 64 23.91 10.36 -3.10
C PRO A 64 24.93 10.41 -1.95
N GLN A 65 25.98 11.24 -2.07
CA GLN A 65 27.03 11.32 -1.03
C GLN A 65 26.51 11.98 0.24
N TRP A 66 25.60 12.94 0.10
CA TRP A 66 24.91 13.53 1.25
C TRP A 66 23.99 12.51 1.92
N VAL A 67 23.19 11.77 1.13
CA VAL A 67 22.27 10.75 1.69
C VAL A 67 23.03 9.63 2.39
N ALA A 68 24.14 9.16 1.84
CA ALA A 68 24.97 8.12 2.45
C ALA A 68 25.49 8.51 3.85
N ARG A 69 25.71 9.80 4.10
CA ARG A 69 26.20 10.34 5.38
C ARG A 69 25.10 10.92 6.28
N HIS A 70 23.85 10.95 5.80
CA HIS A 70 22.74 11.58 6.51
C HIS A 70 22.35 10.76 7.75
N GLY A 71 22.26 11.43 8.90
CA GLY A 71 21.72 10.85 10.13
C GLY A 71 20.20 10.93 10.14
N PHE A 72 19.53 9.77 10.11
CA PHE A 72 18.08 9.70 10.14
C PHE A 72 17.54 9.90 11.56
N TRP A 73 16.42 10.59 11.67
CA TRP A 73 15.72 10.81 12.93
C TRP A 73 14.97 9.55 13.37
N PRO A 74 14.78 9.34 14.69
CA PRO A 74 13.88 8.31 15.17
C PRO A 74 12.46 8.60 14.67
N LEU A 75 11.76 7.54 14.24
CA LEU A 75 10.36 7.61 13.85
C LEU A 75 9.50 7.90 15.08
N ILE A 76 8.41 8.63 14.91
CA ILE A 76 7.41 8.76 15.98
C ILE A 76 6.37 7.65 15.85
N HIS A 77 6.27 6.85 16.90
CA HIS A 77 5.39 5.69 17.01
C HIS A 77 4.07 6.05 17.70
N TYR A 78 2.94 5.59 17.15
CA TYR A 78 1.66 5.62 17.86
C TYR A 78 0.69 4.53 17.38
N GLY A 79 -0.08 3.99 18.33
CA GLY A 79 -1.21 3.12 18.04
C GLY A 79 -2.43 3.89 17.55
N MET A 80 -2.99 3.50 16.41
CA MET A 80 -4.26 4.02 15.91
C MET A 80 -5.38 3.01 16.15
N ASP A 81 -6.18 3.25 17.19
CA ASP A 81 -7.36 2.45 17.48
C ASP A 81 -8.46 2.68 16.44
N ARG A 82 -8.97 1.59 15.86
CA ARG A 82 -10.20 1.59 15.08
C ARG A 82 -11.21 0.67 15.73
N GLY A 83 -12.36 1.25 16.12
CA GLY A 83 -13.53 0.46 16.50
C GLY A 83 -14.07 -0.31 15.29
N ILE A 84 -14.25 -1.62 15.46
CA ILE A 84 -14.97 -2.46 14.51
C ILE A 84 -16.40 -2.60 15.05
N PHE A 85 -17.40 -2.26 14.22
CA PHE A 85 -18.80 -2.56 14.52
C PHE A 85 -19.07 -4.02 14.17
N SER A 86 -19.49 -4.82 15.16
CA SER A 86 -19.99 -6.19 14.96
C SER A 86 -21.45 -6.16 14.47
N ASN A 87 -21.89 -7.28 13.87
CA ASN A 87 -23.26 -7.45 13.38
C ASN A 87 -24.22 -7.57 14.58
N PRO A 88 -25.32 -6.78 14.65
CA PRO A 88 -26.25 -6.81 15.79
C PRO A 88 -26.97 -8.15 16.02
N LYS A 89 -26.93 -9.10 15.07
CA LYS A 89 -27.57 -10.42 15.23
C LYS A 89 -26.89 -11.37 16.23
N ASN A 90 -25.72 -11.00 16.77
CA ASN A 90 -25.09 -11.72 17.88
C ASN A 90 -25.27 -10.90 19.16
N GLU A 91 -26.41 -11.07 19.82
CA GLU A 91 -26.81 -10.35 21.05
C GLU A 91 -25.80 -10.49 22.22
N LYS A 92 -24.86 -11.43 22.16
CA LYS A 92 -23.88 -11.66 23.23
C LYS A 92 -22.49 -11.01 23.05
N LEU A 93 -22.25 -10.18 22.02
CA LEU A 93 -20.93 -9.56 21.86
C LEU A 93 -20.97 -8.09 21.38
N ASP A 94 -21.50 -7.19 22.21
CA ASP A 94 -21.25 -5.74 22.11
C ASP A 94 -19.83 -5.36 22.57
N ARG A 95 -18.83 -6.18 22.22
CA ARG A 95 -17.43 -5.85 22.39
C ARG A 95 -16.94 -5.30 21.07
N ARG A 96 -16.84 -3.97 20.96
CA ARG A 96 -16.06 -3.29 19.92
C ARG A 96 -14.65 -3.90 19.91
N LYS A 97 -14.38 -4.89 19.06
CA LYS A 97 -13.02 -5.40 18.88
C LYS A 97 -12.17 -4.21 18.41
N LYS A 98 -11.26 -3.75 19.27
CA LYS A 98 -10.28 -2.72 18.92
C LYS A 98 -9.25 -3.38 18.04
N LYS A 99 -9.15 -2.95 16.78
CA LYS A 99 -7.97 -3.24 15.96
C LYS A 99 -7.07 -2.02 16.02
N THR A 100 -6.02 -2.12 16.80
CA THR A 100 -4.95 -1.12 16.85
C THR A 100 -4.04 -1.33 15.64
N ARG A 101 -3.60 -0.24 15.03
CA ARG A 101 -2.59 -0.25 13.98
C ARG A 101 -1.42 0.58 14.46
N GLU A 102 -0.26 -0.05 14.59
CA GLU A 102 0.96 0.65 14.94
C GLU A 102 1.44 1.46 13.73
N ILE A 103 1.50 2.78 13.89
CA ILE A 103 1.94 3.70 12.84
C ILE A 103 3.26 4.33 13.26
N ARG A 104 4.21 4.34 12.34
CA ARG A 104 5.53 4.96 12.52
C ARG A 104 5.73 5.98 11.41
N TYR A 105 5.83 7.25 11.75
CA TYR A 105 6.05 8.31 10.76
C TYR A 105 7.41 8.96 10.94
N CYS A 106 8.02 9.31 9.81
CA CYS A 106 9.37 9.84 9.71
C CYS A 106 9.41 11.38 9.76
N ALA A 107 10.60 11.89 10.08
CA ALA A 107 10.96 13.30 9.94
C ALA A 107 10.71 13.82 8.52
N HIS A 108 10.58 15.12 8.37
CA HIS A 108 10.23 15.74 7.11
C HIS A 108 11.32 15.58 6.04
N ILE A 109 12.60 15.73 6.42
CA ILE A 109 13.74 15.51 5.52
C ILE A 109 13.88 14.02 5.17
N ASP A 110 13.78 13.12 6.16
CA ASP A 110 13.88 11.66 5.96
C ASP A 110 12.77 11.15 5.05
N ARG A 111 11.55 11.68 5.24
CA ARG A 111 10.43 11.43 4.33
C ARG A 111 10.77 11.80 2.89
N CYS A 112 11.44 12.93 2.66
CA CYS A 112 11.84 13.35 1.31
C CYS A 112 12.91 12.43 0.72
N ILE A 113 13.83 11.92 1.56
CA ILE A 113 14.78 10.87 1.15
C ILE A 113 14.00 9.61 0.76
N TYR A 114 13.16 9.06 1.63
CA TYR A 114 12.35 7.87 1.34
C TYR A 114 11.48 8.03 0.10
N GLN A 115 10.91 9.21 -0.15
CA GLN A 115 10.16 9.51 -1.36
C GLN A 115 11.03 9.48 -2.62
N ARG A 116 12.24 10.05 -2.59
CA ARG A 116 13.17 9.97 -3.71
C ARG A 116 13.52 8.51 -4.01
N TYR A 117 13.97 7.76 -3.01
CA TYR A 117 14.42 6.38 -3.23
C TYR A 117 13.26 5.45 -3.57
N SER A 118 12.06 5.71 -3.04
CA SER A 118 10.84 5.04 -3.48
C SER A 118 10.60 5.25 -4.98
N PHE A 119 10.75 6.47 -5.50
CA PHE A 119 10.60 6.73 -6.92
C PHE A 119 11.65 6.02 -7.78
N LEU A 120 12.93 6.06 -7.36
CA LEU A 120 14.02 5.41 -8.08
C LEU A 120 13.84 3.89 -8.14
N LEU A 121 13.53 3.28 -6.99
CA LEU A 121 13.30 1.84 -6.89
C LEU A 121 12.04 1.40 -7.61
N ASP A 122 10.96 2.18 -7.54
CA ASP A 122 9.71 1.85 -8.25
C ASP A 122 9.92 1.90 -9.76
N SER A 123 10.70 2.88 -10.26
CA SER A 123 11.03 2.96 -11.69
C SER A 123 11.79 1.73 -12.16
N ARG A 124 12.85 1.33 -11.43
CA ARG A 124 13.61 0.10 -11.76
C ARG A 124 12.78 -1.16 -11.59
N TYR A 125 11.92 -1.22 -10.57
CA TYR A 125 11.01 -2.34 -10.35
C TYR A 125 10.04 -2.52 -11.51
N ASN A 126 9.48 -1.43 -12.05
CA ASN A 126 8.56 -1.51 -13.19
C ASN A 126 9.24 -2.10 -14.43
N GLU A 127 10.48 -1.72 -14.71
CA GLU A 127 11.28 -2.32 -15.79
C GLU A 127 11.54 -3.81 -15.51
N PHE A 128 12.01 -4.13 -14.30
CA PHE A 128 12.30 -5.50 -13.89
C PHE A 128 11.08 -6.42 -13.92
N ALA A 129 9.91 -5.90 -13.55
CA ALA A 129 8.66 -6.65 -13.55
C ALA A 129 8.24 -7.08 -14.96
N VAL A 130 8.52 -6.26 -15.97
CA VAL A 130 8.32 -6.61 -17.39
C VAL A 130 9.34 -7.67 -17.82
N GLU A 131 10.62 -7.46 -17.54
CA GLU A 131 11.72 -8.38 -17.87
C GLU A 131 11.47 -9.80 -17.32
N CYS A 132 10.94 -9.88 -16.10
CA CYS A 132 10.69 -11.14 -15.40
C CYS A 132 9.26 -11.68 -15.54
N GLY A 133 8.41 -11.06 -16.38
CA GLY A 133 7.07 -11.56 -16.69
C GLY A 133 6.01 -11.41 -15.59
N ILE A 134 6.28 -10.63 -14.54
CA ILE A 134 5.36 -10.41 -13.40
C ILE A 134 4.60 -9.08 -13.48
N ASP A 135 4.69 -8.37 -14.61
CA ASP A 135 4.14 -7.04 -14.81
C ASP A 135 2.63 -6.95 -14.55
N ASP A 136 1.87 -7.96 -14.94
CA ASP A 136 0.41 -7.97 -14.75
C ASP A 136 -0.04 -8.66 -13.46
N SER A 137 0.92 -9.19 -12.69
CA SER A 137 0.65 -9.89 -11.43
C SER A 137 0.80 -8.99 -10.22
N ALA A 138 1.94 -8.30 -10.09
CA ALA A 138 2.16 -7.35 -9.00
C ALA A 138 1.53 -5.99 -9.34
N ILE A 139 0.32 -5.74 -8.83
CA ILE A 139 -0.51 -4.59 -9.26
C ILE A 139 -0.55 -3.41 -8.27
N ALA A 140 -0.08 -3.59 -7.03
CA ALA A 140 -0.12 -2.53 -6.02
C ALA A 140 1.07 -1.56 -6.10
N TYR A 141 0.82 -0.29 -5.79
CA TYR A 141 1.82 0.77 -5.53
C TYR A 141 2.78 1.13 -6.67
N ARG A 142 2.50 0.67 -7.89
CA ARG A 142 3.32 0.96 -9.07
C ARG A 142 2.91 2.26 -9.75
N THR A 143 3.89 3.07 -10.17
CA THR A 143 3.62 4.40 -10.74
C THR A 143 3.24 4.41 -12.23
N ASP A 144 3.59 3.36 -12.95
CA ASP A 144 3.34 3.14 -14.39
C ASP A 144 1.93 2.60 -14.68
N LYS A 145 1.37 1.80 -13.76
CA LYS A 145 0.02 1.24 -13.89
C LYS A 145 -1.04 2.36 -13.74
N LYS A 146 -1.80 2.59 -14.81
CA LYS A 146 -2.95 3.53 -14.83
C LYS A 146 -4.25 2.90 -14.31
N ALA A 147 -4.20 1.66 -13.83
CA ALA A 147 -5.32 0.95 -13.25
C ALA A 147 -5.51 1.33 -11.77
N CYS A 148 -6.76 1.31 -11.33
CA CYS A 148 -7.12 1.45 -9.92
C CYS A 148 -7.80 0.18 -9.40
N ASN A 149 -8.08 0.12 -8.11
CA ASN A 149 -8.76 -1.01 -7.48
C ASN A 149 -10.07 -1.44 -8.17
N ILE A 150 -10.77 -0.51 -8.83
CA ILE A 150 -11.98 -0.82 -9.63
C ILE A 150 -11.59 -1.68 -10.85
N ASP A 151 -10.52 -1.31 -11.55
CA ASP A 151 -10.07 -2.00 -12.76
C ASP A 151 -9.58 -3.40 -12.43
N HIS A 152 -8.78 -3.55 -11.38
CA HIS A 152 -8.27 -4.86 -10.95
C HIS A 152 -9.39 -5.79 -10.46
N ALA A 153 -10.37 -5.27 -9.71
CA ALA A 153 -11.52 -6.07 -9.31
C ALA A 153 -12.38 -6.46 -10.51
N LYS A 154 -12.59 -5.55 -11.47
CA LYS A 154 -13.28 -5.84 -12.72
C LYS A 154 -12.55 -6.92 -13.52
N HIS A 155 -11.24 -6.82 -13.68
CA HIS A 155 -10.42 -7.80 -14.38
C HIS A 155 -10.55 -9.20 -13.76
N ALA A 156 -10.42 -9.30 -12.43
CA ALA A 156 -10.59 -10.57 -11.72
C ALA A 156 -11.99 -11.19 -11.96
N PHE A 157 -13.06 -10.38 -11.89
CA PHE A 157 -14.43 -10.89 -12.09
C PHE A 157 -14.75 -11.18 -13.56
N ASP A 158 -14.23 -10.39 -14.49
CA ASP A 158 -14.34 -10.65 -15.93
C ASP A 158 -13.70 -12.00 -16.27
N PHE A 159 -12.50 -12.27 -15.73
CA PHE A 159 -11.81 -13.54 -15.95
C PHE A 159 -12.64 -14.73 -15.43
N ILE A 160 -13.13 -14.66 -14.19
CA ILE A 160 -13.98 -15.73 -13.62
C ILE A 160 -15.18 -16.01 -14.53
N GLN A 161 -15.89 -14.96 -14.97
CA GLN A 161 -17.07 -15.12 -15.82
C GLN A 161 -16.75 -15.55 -17.27
N SER A 162 -15.50 -15.37 -17.72
CA SER A 162 -15.06 -15.90 -19.01
C SER A 162 -14.75 -17.39 -18.98
N CYS A 163 -14.58 -17.96 -17.77
CA CYS A 163 -14.38 -19.39 -17.58
C CYS A 163 -15.74 -20.10 -17.51
N ARG A 164 -15.84 -21.32 -18.05
CA ARG A 164 -16.97 -22.23 -17.76
C ARG A 164 -16.94 -22.64 -16.30
N GLN A 165 -15.79 -23.09 -15.83
CA GLN A 165 -15.54 -23.40 -14.43
C GLN A 165 -14.15 -22.91 -14.01
N CYS A 166 -13.98 -22.52 -12.75
CA CYS A 166 -12.65 -22.24 -12.21
C CYS A 166 -12.56 -22.41 -10.69
N ILE A 167 -11.36 -22.71 -10.20
CA ILE A 167 -10.99 -22.68 -8.78
C ILE A 167 -10.32 -21.35 -8.47
N ILE A 168 -10.77 -20.69 -7.42
CA ILE A 168 -10.34 -19.36 -7.02
C ILE A 168 -9.76 -19.42 -5.62
N LEU A 169 -8.51 -19.00 -5.46
CA LEU A 169 -7.88 -18.78 -4.16
C LEU A 169 -7.82 -17.28 -3.88
N VAL A 170 -8.37 -16.87 -2.74
CA VAL A 170 -8.17 -15.52 -2.20
C VAL A 170 -7.57 -15.62 -0.82
N THR A 171 -6.47 -14.91 -0.60
CA THR A 171 -5.77 -14.90 0.68
C THR A 171 -5.12 -13.55 0.97
N ASP A 172 -4.62 -13.39 2.20
CA ASP A 172 -4.05 -12.16 2.75
C ASP A 172 -2.88 -12.52 3.67
N PHE A 173 -1.77 -11.80 3.55
CA PHE A 173 -0.61 -12.02 4.39
C PHE A 173 -0.79 -11.42 5.79
N ALA A 174 -0.55 -12.22 6.82
CA ALA A 174 -0.66 -11.82 8.21
C ALA A 174 0.51 -10.91 8.63
N ASP A 175 0.18 -9.66 8.98
CA ASP A 175 1.12 -8.67 9.55
C ASP A 175 2.43 -8.52 8.74
N PHE A 176 2.30 -8.59 7.41
CA PHE A 176 3.42 -8.68 6.45
C PHE A 176 4.58 -7.71 6.74
N PHE A 177 4.28 -6.41 6.90
CA PHE A 177 5.31 -5.39 7.15
C PHE A 177 6.12 -5.65 8.42
N ASP A 178 5.51 -6.23 9.45
CA ASP A 178 6.18 -6.51 10.72
C ASP A 178 7.02 -7.79 10.67
N LYS A 179 6.94 -8.58 9.58
CA LYS A 179 7.63 -9.87 9.40
C LYS A 179 8.65 -9.91 8.26
N VAL A 180 8.76 -8.85 7.45
CA VAL A 180 9.73 -8.73 6.34
C VAL A 180 11.16 -9.03 6.80
N ASP A 181 11.78 -10.09 6.30
CA ASP A 181 13.16 -10.46 6.63
C ASP A 181 14.17 -9.46 6.04
N HIS A 182 15.09 -8.94 6.87
CA HIS A 182 16.01 -7.90 6.44
C HIS A 182 17.04 -8.39 5.44
N MET A 183 17.53 -9.63 5.60
CA MET A 183 18.57 -10.18 4.73
C MET A 183 18.00 -10.51 3.35
N TRP A 184 16.79 -11.08 3.31
CA TRP A 184 16.06 -11.33 2.07
C TRP A 184 15.75 -10.03 1.34
N LEU A 185 15.22 -9.01 2.04
CA LEU A 185 14.95 -7.71 1.43
C LEU A 185 16.22 -7.09 0.83
N LYS A 186 17.36 -7.19 1.54
CA LYS A 186 18.65 -6.69 1.05
C LYS A 186 19.08 -7.42 -0.23
N SER A 187 18.95 -8.75 -0.25
CA SER A 187 19.27 -9.59 -1.40
C SER A 187 18.40 -9.20 -2.61
N ALA A 188 17.09 -9.10 -2.41
CA ALA A 188 16.16 -8.70 -3.47
C ALA A 188 16.46 -7.28 -4.02
N LEU A 189 16.85 -6.34 -3.16
CA LEU A 189 17.31 -5.00 -3.59
C LEU A 189 18.60 -5.07 -4.41
N CYS A 190 19.56 -5.91 -4.02
CA CYS A 190 20.79 -6.14 -4.78
C CYS A 190 20.49 -6.73 -6.17
N THR A 191 19.61 -7.74 -6.24
CA THR A 191 19.15 -8.34 -7.50
C THR A 191 18.49 -7.31 -8.41
N LEU A 192 17.54 -6.53 -7.89
CA LEU A 192 16.85 -5.49 -8.65
C LEU A 192 17.81 -4.44 -9.23
N LEU A 193 18.81 -4.05 -8.45
CA LEU A 193 19.78 -3.02 -8.85
C LEU A 193 20.94 -3.58 -9.68
N GLU A 194 21.01 -4.90 -9.88
CA GLU A 194 22.12 -5.60 -10.52
C GLU A 194 23.47 -5.23 -9.88
N LYS A 195 23.54 -5.33 -8.55
CA LYS A 195 24.75 -5.06 -7.76
C LYS A 195 24.98 -6.16 -6.74
N ASP A 196 26.23 -6.55 -6.56
CA ASP A 196 26.61 -7.48 -5.49
C ASP A 196 26.33 -6.89 -4.09
N LYS A 197 26.48 -5.57 -3.96
CA LYS A 197 26.26 -4.83 -2.72
C LYS A 197 25.49 -3.54 -2.99
N LEU A 198 24.61 -3.17 -2.07
CA LEU A 198 23.90 -1.90 -2.13
C LEU A 198 24.88 -0.72 -2.14
N PRO A 199 24.73 0.25 -3.06
CA PRO A 199 25.48 1.49 -3.01
C PRO A 199 25.31 2.20 -1.65
N PRO A 200 26.29 3.01 -1.20
CA PRO A 200 26.29 3.57 0.17
C PRO A 200 25.01 4.32 0.56
N ASP A 201 24.43 5.05 -0.38
CA ASP A 201 23.21 5.84 -0.24
C ASP A 201 21.95 4.97 -0.17
N TYR A 202 21.83 3.95 -1.02
CA TYR A 202 20.79 2.92 -0.94
C TYR A 202 20.91 2.10 0.34
N TYR A 203 22.13 1.75 0.76
CA TYR A 203 22.39 1.04 2.01
C TYR A 203 21.99 1.89 3.22
N ALA A 204 22.26 3.19 3.23
CA ALA A 204 21.81 4.10 4.28
C ALA A 204 20.28 4.09 4.39
N VAL A 205 19.56 4.14 3.27
CA VAL A 205 18.10 4.07 3.23
C VAL A 205 17.57 2.71 3.72
N PHE A 206 18.15 1.61 3.23
CA PHE A 206 17.82 0.25 3.66
C PHE A 206 18.04 0.08 5.17
N ARG A 207 19.22 0.45 5.68
CA ARG A 207 19.61 0.33 7.09
C ARG A 207 18.64 1.11 7.98
N ASN A 208 18.31 2.36 7.63
CA ASN A 208 17.42 3.18 8.45
C ASN A 208 15.95 2.76 8.36
N THR A 209 15.57 1.99 7.34
CA THR A 209 14.23 1.39 7.23
C THR A 209 14.12 0.05 7.96
N THR A 210 15.22 -0.67 8.15
CA THR A 210 15.24 -2.01 8.80
C THR A 210 15.67 -1.95 10.26
N LYS A 211 16.73 -1.20 10.55
CA LYS A 211 17.22 -0.87 11.90
C LYS A 211 16.72 0.50 12.36
N TYR A 212 15.47 0.81 12.04
CA TYR A 212 14.84 2.07 12.43
C TYR A 212 14.81 2.21 13.94
N ALA A 213 14.88 3.46 14.41
CA ALA A 213 14.62 3.81 15.79
C ALA A 213 13.23 4.43 15.93
N CYS A 214 12.60 4.26 17.10
CA CYS A 214 11.27 4.78 17.39
C CYS A 214 11.27 5.56 18.70
N TRP A 215 10.49 6.63 18.73
CA TRP A 215 10.11 7.39 19.91
C TRP A 215 8.60 7.26 20.10
N ASP A 216 8.15 6.79 21.26
CA ASP A 216 6.72 6.63 21.51
C ASP A 216 5.99 7.97 21.72
N TRP A 217 4.82 8.12 21.09
CA TRP A 217 4.01 9.32 21.19
C TRP A 217 3.62 9.67 22.62
N LYS A 218 3.37 8.68 23.48
CA LYS A 218 2.99 8.92 24.87
C LYS A 218 4.11 9.66 25.59
N SER A 219 5.35 9.19 25.46
CA SER A 219 6.52 9.85 26.06
C SER A 219 6.73 11.27 25.54
N LEU A 220 6.45 11.55 24.26
CA LEU A 220 6.52 12.92 23.72
C LEU A 220 5.49 13.86 24.35
N VAL A 221 4.27 13.36 24.54
CA VAL A 221 3.19 14.11 25.18
C VAL A 221 3.54 14.41 26.64
N ASP A 222 4.08 13.43 27.36
CA ASP A 222 4.49 13.57 28.75
C ASP A 222 5.60 14.63 28.90
N ILE A 223 6.62 14.62 28.03
CA ILE A 223 7.69 15.65 28.00
C ILE A 223 7.13 17.05 27.69
N CYS A 224 6.08 17.13 26.89
CA CYS A 224 5.40 18.39 26.60
C CYS A 224 4.50 18.89 27.74
N GLY A 225 4.32 18.11 28.82
CA GLY A 225 3.43 18.46 29.93
C GLY A 225 1.95 18.44 29.55
N LEU A 226 1.57 17.62 28.57
CA LEU A 226 0.20 17.58 28.04
C LEU A 226 -0.52 16.28 28.44
N GLU A 227 -1.84 16.34 28.52
CA GLU A 227 -2.66 15.13 28.69
C GLU A 227 -2.76 14.38 27.35
N ASN A 228 -2.54 13.05 27.35
CA ASN A 228 -2.59 12.22 26.13
C ASN A 228 -4.00 12.05 25.56
N CYS A 229 -4.46 13.10 24.91
CA CYS A 229 -5.76 13.22 24.30
C CYS A 229 -5.65 13.79 22.88
N ARG A 230 -6.79 13.91 22.20
CA ARG A 230 -6.83 14.46 20.83
C ARG A 230 -6.37 15.93 20.75
N LYS A 231 -6.54 16.71 21.83
CA LYS A 231 -6.11 18.12 21.88
C LYS A 231 -4.59 18.24 21.88
N ALA A 232 -3.88 17.41 22.65
CA ALA A 232 -2.41 17.40 22.69
C ALA A 232 -1.79 17.20 21.31
N ARG A 233 -2.37 16.31 20.48
CA ARG A 233 -1.88 16.13 19.11
C ARG A 233 -2.11 17.35 18.22
N LYS A 234 -3.15 18.15 18.44
CA LYS A 234 -3.34 19.40 17.69
C LYS A 234 -2.28 20.42 18.08
N GLU A 235 -2.10 20.63 19.39
CA GLU A 235 -1.17 21.59 19.96
C GLU A 235 0.28 21.28 19.60
N ILE A 236 0.72 20.04 19.75
CA ILE A 236 2.08 19.61 19.34
C ILE A 236 2.29 19.87 17.84
N ASN A 237 1.27 19.63 17.01
CA ASN A 237 1.36 19.85 15.57
C ASN A 237 1.32 21.34 15.16
N GLU A 238 1.06 22.26 16.08
CA GLU A 238 1.18 23.71 15.85
C GLU A 238 2.62 24.20 16.07
N LYS A 239 3.43 23.48 16.86
CA LYS A 239 4.86 23.77 17.07
C LYS A 239 5.67 23.59 15.77
N GLU A 240 6.78 24.34 15.64
CA GLU A 240 7.70 24.19 14.49
C GLU A 240 8.38 22.81 14.50
N THR A 241 8.92 22.42 15.65
CA THR A 241 9.44 21.08 15.98
C THR A 241 8.73 20.53 17.21
N VAL A 242 8.76 19.20 17.39
CA VAL A 242 8.02 18.52 18.47
C VAL A 242 8.65 18.79 19.84
N LEU A 243 9.98 18.87 19.89
CA LEU A 243 10.80 19.19 21.05
C LEU A 243 11.83 20.26 20.67
N SER A 244 12.34 21.00 21.66
CA SER A 244 13.57 21.78 21.49
C SER A 244 14.79 20.85 21.41
N ASP A 245 15.91 21.38 20.92
CA ASP A 245 17.17 20.61 20.83
C ASP A 245 17.66 20.14 22.22
N GLU A 246 17.49 20.97 23.25
CA GLU A 246 17.82 20.64 24.64
C GLU A 246 16.94 19.48 25.15
N GLN A 247 15.61 19.59 24.96
CA GLN A 247 14.67 18.54 25.36
C GLN A 247 14.97 17.23 24.62
N PHE A 248 15.27 17.30 23.32
CA PHE A 248 15.64 16.11 22.55
C PHE A 248 16.90 15.46 23.13
N ARG A 249 17.99 16.21 23.31
CA ARG A 249 19.28 15.69 23.81
C ARG A 249 19.17 15.07 25.20
N SER A 250 18.41 15.69 26.10
CA SER A 250 18.23 15.19 27.47
C SER A 250 17.41 13.91 27.54
N ASN A 251 16.54 13.64 26.56
CA ASN A 251 15.60 12.52 26.61
C ASN A 251 15.89 11.39 25.61
N VAL A 252 16.69 11.65 24.55
CA VAL A 252 16.90 10.71 23.44
C VAL A 252 17.40 9.34 23.91
N LYS A 253 18.32 9.29 24.88
CA LYS A 253 18.90 8.04 25.38
C LYS A 253 17.87 7.13 26.05
N ASN A 254 16.86 7.69 26.70
CA ASN A 254 15.87 6.95 27.48
C ASN A 254 14.58 6.66 26.68
N CYS A 255 14.26 7.49 25.70
CA CYS A 255 12.99 7.40 24.96
C CYS A 255 13.10 6.71 23.61
N VAL A 256 14.29 6.65 23.01
CA VAL A 256 14.47 6.08 21.68
C VAL A 256 14.80 4.58 21.78
N LYS A 257 14.04 3.76 21.05
CA LYS A 257 14.25 2.32 20.95
C LYS A 257 14.49 1.91 19.50
N ALA A 258 15.61 1.24 19.24
CA ALA A 258 15.89 0.64 17.93
C ALA A 258 15.03 -0.61 17.70
N ASN A 259 14.74 -0.95 16.45
CA ASN A 259 14.22 -2.27 16.09
C ASN A 259 15.27 -3.33 16.44
N PRO A 260 15.02 -4.19 17.46
CA PRO A 260 16.00 -5.20 17.85
C PRO A 260 16.04 -6.38 16.86
N ASN A 261 14.98 -6.55 16.07
CA ASN A 261 14.77 -7.74 15.26
C ASN A 261 15.60 -7.70 13.95
N SER A 262 15.82 -8.88 13.38
CA SER A 262 16.31 -9.07 12.01
C SER A 262 15.21 -9.01 10.95
N PHE A 263 14.01 -8.61 11.35
CA PHE A 263 12.82 -8.51 10.51
C PHE A 263 11.99 -7.28 10.85
N GLY A 264 11.04 -6.95 9.97
CA GLY A 264 10.10 -5.86 10.10
C GLY A 264 10.57 -4.53 9.49
N ILE A 265 9.65 -3.82 8.83
CA ILE A 265 9.83 -2.48 8.27
C ILE A 265 8.68 -1.56 8.69
N PRO A 266 8.89 -0.24 8.85
CA PRO A 266 7.90 0.66 9.42
C PRO A 266 6.67 0.83 8.52
N GLN A 267 5.48 0.56 9.08
CA GLN A 267 4.22 0.89 8.45
C GLN A 267 3.99 2.41 8.41
N GLY A 268 3.85 2.96 7.21
CA GLY A 268 3.60 4.41 6.99
C GLY A 268 4.78 5.18 6.42
N SER A 269 5.95 4.55 6.26
CA SER A 269 7.07 5.14 5.52
C SER A 269 6.77 5.15 4.01
N PRO A 270 7.16 6.22 3.27
CA PRO A 270 6.98 6.27 1.81
C PRO A 270 7.63 5.11 1.05
N ILE A 271 8.69 4.50 1.58
CA ILE A 271 9.46 3.46 0.89
C ILE A 271 8.93 2.04 1.12
N SER A 272 8.20 1.79 2.21
CA SER A 272 7.78 0.44 2.59
C SER A 272 6.93 -0.24 1.51
N ALA A 273 6.15 0.54 0.77
CA ALA A 273 5.30 0.05 -0.31
C ALA A 273 6.09 -0.49 -1.52
N VAL A 274 7.21 0.14 -1.89
CA VAL A 274 8.05 -0.40 -2.96
C VAL A 274 8.88 -1.58 -2.45
N PHE A 275 9.33 -1.53 -1.19
CA PHE A 275 10.04 -2.66 -0.57
C PHE A 275 9.17 -3.92 -0.51
N SER A 276 7.86 -3.81 -0.26
CA SER A 276 6.97 -4.98 -0.28
C SER A 276 6.91 -5.65 -1.65
N ASN A 277 6.94 -4.87 -2.73
CA ASN A 277 6.94 -5.43 -4.08
C ASN A 277 8.28 -6.10 -4.40
N ILE A 278 9.39 -5.41 -4.10
CA ILE A 278 10.74 -5.93 -4.33
C ILE A 278 10.98 -7.22 -3.56
N TYR A 279 10.51 -7.28 -2.31
CA TYR A 279 10.63 -8.45 -1.45
C TYR A 279 10.02 -9.72 -2.06
N LEU A 280 8.95 -9.56 -2.83
CA LEU A 280 8.11 -10.64 -3.35
C LEU A 280 8.39 -10.97 -4.82
N ILE A 281 9.43 -10.39 -5.45
CA ILE A 281 9.76 -10.65 -6.87
C ILE A 281 9.86 -12.15 -7.17
N GLN A 282 10.69 -12.88 -6.42
CA GLN A 282 10.93 -14.31 -6.68
C GLN A 282 9.68 -15.15 -6.40
N PHE A 283 8.95 -14.81 -5.34
CA PHE A 283 7.67 -15.41 -5.03
C PHE A 283 6.66 -15.21 -6.18
N ASP A 284 6.56 -14.00 -6.72
CA ASP A 284 5.65 -13.69 -7.81
C ASP A 284 5.99 -14.48 -9.08
N GLN A 285 7.28 -14.66 -9.38
CA GLN A 285 7.75 -15.45 -10.53
C GLN A 285 7.36 -16.93 -10.40
N GLU A 286 7.55 -17.51 -9.21
CA GLU A 286 7.18 -18.90 -8.92
C GLU A 286 5.68 -19.13 -9.06
N VAL A 287 4.88 -18.31 -8.36
CA VAL A 287 3.41 -18.40 -8.41
C VAL A 287 2.91 -18.17 -9.82
N ARG A 288 3.47 -17.19 -10.54
CA ARG A 288 3.06 -16.90 -11.91
C ARG A 288 3.31 -18.10 -12.82
N ARG A 289 4.46 -18.77 -12.71
CA ARG A 289 4.78 -19.95 -13.52
C ARG A 289 3.78 -21.09 -13.29
N ILE A 290 3.39 -21.33 -12.03
CA ILE A 290 2.40 -22.36 -11.68
C ILE A 290 1.04 -21.99 -12.27
N VAL A 291 0.62 -20.74 -12.16
CA VAL A 291 -0.71 -20.31 -12.61
C VAL A 291 -0.81 -20.27 -14.14
N ASP A 292 0.25 -19.85 -14.83
CA ASP A 292 0.29 -19.78 -16.29
C ASP A 292 0.22 -21.16 -16.95
N SER A 293 0.74 -22.22 -16.30
CA SER A 293 0.64 -23.58 -16.84
C SER A 293 -0.80 -24.10 -16.91
N PHE A 294 -1.76 -23.43 -16.25
CA PHE A 294 -3.18 -23.73 -16.30
C PHE A 294 -4.01 -22.60 -16.94
N SER A 295 -3.37 -21.67 -17.65
CA SER A 295 -4.04 -20.49 -18.24
C SER A 295 -4.83 -19.67 -17.21
N GLY A 296 -4.38 -19.68 -15.95
CA GLY A 296 -4.99 -18.93 -14.87
C GLY A 296 -4.54 -17.48 -14.82
N ILE A 297 -5.11 -16.73 -13.87
CA ILE A 297 -4.62 -15.38 -13.52
C ILE A 297 -4.14 -15.33 -12.08
N TYR A 298 -3.10 -14.56 -11.88
CA TYR A 298 -2.51 -14.27 -10.58
C TYR A 298 -2.40 -12.75 -10.40
N LEU A 299 -3.03 -12.22 -9.35
CA LEU A 299 -3.03 -10.80 -9.01
C LEU A 299 -2.65 -10.61 -7.53
N ARG A 300 -1.55 -9.90 -7.28
CA ARG A 300 -1.11 -9.51 -5.94
C ARG A 300 -1.23 -8.01 -5.73
N TYR A 301 -2.05 -7.63 -4.77
CA TYR A 301 -2.19 -6.26 -4.30
C TYR A 301 -1.53 -6.13 -2.92
N CYS A 302 -0.22 -5.89 -2.89
CA CYS A 302 0.56 -5.82 -1.66
C CYS A 302 0.49 -7.14 -0.87
N ASP A 303 -0.32 -7.17 0.19
CA ASP A 303 -0.60 -8.29 1.09
C ASP A 303 -1.82 -9.13 0.66
N ASP A 304 -2.69 -8.60 -0.19
CA ASP A 304 -3.83 -9.34 -0.76
C ASP A 304 -3.37 -10.15 -1.99
N LEU A 305 -3.72 -11.44 -2.04
CA LEU A 305 -3.41 -12.34 -3.14
C LEU A 305 -4.70 -12.94 -3.71
N PHE A 306 -4.82 -12.92 -5.04
CA PHE A 306 -5.94 -13.48 -5.79
C PHE A 306 -5.40 -14.37 -6.91
N ILE A 307 -5.91 -15.58 -7.01
CA ILE A 307 -5.64 -16.52 -8.09
C ILE A 307 -6.96 -17.09 -8.58
N ALA A 308 -7.09 -17.25 -9.88
CA ALA A 308 -8.18 -18.01 -10.48
C ALA A 308 -7.59 -18.92 -11.56
N ILE A 309 -7.87 -20.22 -11.46
CA ILE A 309 -7.40 -21.25 -12.38
C ILE A 309 -8.62 -21.90 -13.04
N PRO A 310 -8.79 -21.80 -14.37
CA PRO A 310 -9.84 -22.52 -15.09
C PRO A 310 -9.81 -24.02 -14.78
N THR A 311 -10.98 -24.62 -14.61
CA THR A 311 -11.11 -26.07 -14.49
C THR A 311 -11.69 -26.65 -15.76
N PHE A 312 -11.12 -27.78 -16.17
CA PHE A 312 -11.65 -28.65 -17.22
C PHE A 312 -12.25 -29.88 -16.52
N ASP A 313 -13.41 -30.35 -16.99
CA ASP A 313 -14.29 -31.29 -16.25
C ASP A 313 -13.58 -32.59 -15.78
N GLU A 314 -12.47 -33.00 -16.40
CA GLU A 314 -11.72 -34.22 -16.04
C GLU A 314 -10.49 -34.01 -15.13
N ASP A 315 -10.07 -32.77 -14.88
CA ASP A 315 -8.73 -32.48 -14.33
C ASP A 315 -8.74 -31.65 -13.02
N ARG A 316 -9.89 -31.58 -12.34
CA ARG A 316 -10.07 -30.79 -11.09
C ARG A 316 -8.98 -31.04 -10.04
N ASN A 317 -8.51 -32.28 -9.91
CA ASN A 317 -7.45 -32.65 -8.95
C ASN A 317 -6.11 -31.97 -9.25
N SER A 318 -5.75 -31.80 -10.53
CA SER A 318 -4.51 -31.09 -10.89
C SER A 318 -4.59 -29.60 -10.56
N MET A 319 -5.79 -29.02 -10.62
CA MET A 319 -6.02 -27.61 -10.27
C MET A 319 -5.94 -27.40 -8.76
N LEU A 320 -6.51 -28.32 -7.97
CA LEU A 320 -6.32 -28.33 -6.51
C LEU A 320 -4.83 -28.51 -6.16
N ALA A 321 -4.14 -29.44 -6.81
CA ALA A 321 -2.70 -29.61 -6.63
C ALA A 321 -1.88 -28.36 -7.04
N ALA A 322 -2.34 -27.60 -8.05
CA ALA A 322 -1.71 -26.33 -8.41
C ALA A 322 -1.91 -25.27 -7.32
N ILE A 323 -3.10 -25.19 -6.71
CA ILE A 323 -3.35 -24.34 -5.55
C ILE A 323 -2.47 -24.74 -4.37
N ASP A 324 -2.32 -26.04 -4.10
CA ASP A 324 -1.46 -26.53 -3.02
C ASP A 324 0.01 -26.15 -3.26
N ARG A 325 0.51 -26.27 -4.50
CA ARG A 325 1.85 -25.77 -4.85
C ARG A 325 1.99 -24.27 -4.57
N VAL A 326 0.98 -23.46 -4.88
CA VAL A 326 1.02 -22.03 -4.54
C VAL A 326 1.07 -21.80 -3.03
N LEU A 327 0.27 -22.54 -2.25
CA LEU A 327 0.29 -22.43 -0.79
C LEU A 327 1.68 -22.82 -0.23
N GLN A 328 2.31 -23.86 -0.79
CA GLN A 328 3.69 -24.23 -0.45
C GLN A 328 4.68 -23.11 -0.79
N CYS A 329 4.53 -22.41 -1.92
CA CYS A 329 5.35 -21.24 -2.24
C CYS A 329 5.21 -20.14 -1.18
N ILE A 330 4.02 -19.95 -0.62
CA ILE A 330 3.80 -18.99 0.47
C ILE A 330 4.55 -19.44 1.73
N ASP A 331 4.45 -20.72 2.10
CA ASP A 331 5.11 -21.27 3.29
C ASP A 331 6.65 -21.25 3.19
N LEU A 332 7.20 -21.39 1.98
CA LEU A 332 8.64 -21.28 1.73
C LEU A 332 9.14 -19.84 1.74
N GLN A 333 8.25 -18.86 1.51
CA GLN A 333 8.62 -17.45 1.47
C GLN A 333 8.83 -16.92 2.90
N LYS A 334 10.09 -16.60 3.22
CA LYS A 334 10.47 -16.07 4.55
C LYS A 334 9.60 -14.88 4.96
N GLY A 335 9.14 -14.88 6.20
CA GLY A 335 8.40 -13.75 6.78
C GLY A 335 7.02 -13.51 6.16
N VAL A 336 6.51 -14.45 5.37
CA VAL A 336 5.16 -14.42 4.83
C VAL A 336 4.36 -15.55 5.46
N GLU A 337 3.17 -15.23 5.94
CA GLU A 337 2.25 -16.20 6.53
C GLU A 337 0.83 -15.89 6.07
N VAL A 338 0.06 -16.93 5.82
CA VAL A 338 -1.33 -16.82 5.41
C VAL A 338 -2.25 -16.53 6.58
N LYS A 339 -3.14 -15.55 6.42
CA LYS A 339 -4.22 -15.29 7.37
C LYS A 339 -5.40 -16.23 7.14
N LYS A 340 -5.37 -17.42 7.76
CA LYS A 340 -6.36 -18.51 7.60
C LYS A 340 -7.82 -18.04 7.59
N GLU A 341 -8.22 -17.16 8.51
CA GLU A 341 -9.60 -16.61 8.59
C GLU A 341 -10.04 -15.76 7.37
N LYS A 342 -9.10 -15.32 6.53
CA LYS A 342 -9.36 -14.57 5.29
C LYS A 342 -9.08 -15.41 4.05
N THR A 343 -8.44 -16.56 4.18
CA THR A 343 -8.20 -17.48 3.08
C THR A 343 -9.50 -18.16 2.71
N LYS A 344 -9.82 -18.14 1.43
CA LYS A 344 -10.99 -18.82 0.86
C LYS A 344 -10.58 -19.53 -0.41
N LEU A 345 -11.02 -20.78 -0.51
CA LEU A 345 -11.01 -21.53 -1.75
C LEU A 345 -12.45 -21.58 -2.25
N LEU A 346 -12.67 -21.07 -3.47
CA LEU A 346 -13.98 -20.99 -4.08
C LEU A 346 -13.98 -21.78 -5.38
N HIS A 347 -15.12 -22.35 -5.72
CA HIS A 347 -15.37 -22.96 -7.02
C HIS A 347 -16.48 -22.19 -7.73
N TYR A 348 -16.19 -21.73 -8.93
CA TYR A 348 -17.15 -21.11 -9.82
C TYR A 348 -17.54 -22.12 -10.90
N ASP A 349 -18.84 -22.28 -11.13
CA ASP A 349 -19.38 -23.18 -12.14
C ASP A 349 -20.53 -22.51 -12.89
N ALA A 350 -20.36 -22.34 -14.20
CA ALA A 350 -21.38 -21.90 -15.14
C ALA A 350 -21.74 -23.07 -16.07
N ASP A 351 -22.90 -23.66 -15.82
CA ASP A 351 -23.48 -24.74 -16.62
C ASP A 351 -24.77 -24.29 -17.33
N ALA A 352 -25.36 -25.17 -18.13
CA ALA A 352 -26.61 -24.89 -18.84
C ALA A 352 -27.78 -24.56 -17.89
N LEU A 353 -27.74 -25.07 -16.65
CA LEU A 353 -28.76 -24.82 -15.62
C LEU A 353 -28.51 -23.50 -14.88
N ASN A 354 -27.27 -23.02 -14.83
CA ASN A 354 -26.82 -21.79 -14.20
C ASN A 354 -25.96 -20.98 -15.18
N PRO A 355 -26.54 -20.43 -16.26
CA PRO A 355 -25.79 -19.70 -17.28
C PRO A 355 -25.12 -18.42 -16.74
N ASN A 356 -25.56 -17.94 -15.57
CA ASN A 356 -24.95 -16.80 -14.88
C ASN A 356 -23.89 -17.21 -13.85
N GLY A 357 -23.61 -18.51 -13.70
CA GLY A 357 -22.68 -19.09 -12.74
C GLY A 357 -23.20 -19.24 -11.31
N LEU A 358 -22.64 -20.22 -10.62
CA LEU A 358 -22.78 -20.51 -9.19
C LEU A 358 -21.40 -20.41 -8.54
N LEU A 359 -21.32 -19.75 -7.38
CA LEU A 359 -20.08 -19.62 -6.61
C LEU A 359 -20.26 -20.31 -5.26
N VAL A 360 -19.48 -21.35 -5.02
CA VAL A 360 -19.46 -22.13 -3.77
C VAL A 360 -18.10 -22.03 -3.09
N GLU A 361 -18.07 -22.24 -1.78
CA GLU A 361 -16.83 -22.37 -1.01
C GLU A 361 -16.51 -23.86 -0.89
N ILE A 362 -15.25 -24.22 -1.12
CA ILE A 362 -14.77 -25.59 -1.06
C ILE A 362 -13.63 -25.73 -0.06
N ASP A 363 -13.41 -26.94 0.46
CA ASP A 363 -12.19 -27.28 1.20
C ASP A 363 -11.04 -27.67 0.25
N GLU A 364 -9.86 -27.95 0.83
CA GLU A 364 -8.64 -28.37 0.10
C GLU A 364 -8.84 -29.68 -0.69
N MET A 365 -9.79 -30.52 -0.29
CA MET A 365 -10.17 -31.75 -0.99
C MET A 365 -11.22 -31.52 -2.08
N GLY A 366 -11.72 -30.29 -2.24
CA GLY A 366 -12.76 -29.95 -3.21
C GLY A 366 -14.19 -30.22 -2.74
N ASN A 367 -14.43 -30.57 -1.48
CA ASN A 367 -15.79 -30.74 -0.97
C ASN A 367 -16.44 -29.38 -0.73
N VAL A 368 -17.73 -29.27 -1.05
CA VAL A 368 -18.48 -28.03 -0.83
C VAL A 368 -18.71 -27.83 0.66
N ILE A 369 -18.19 -26.72 1.21
CA ILE A 369 -18.41 -26.32 2.61
C ILE A 369 -19.47 -25.22 2.74
N ASN A 370 -19.77 -24.50 1.66
CA ASN A 370 -20.85 -23.52 1.60
C ASN A 370 -21.37 -23.36 0.15
N GLU A 371 -22.64 -23.69 -0.06
CA GLU A 371 -23.32 -23.63 -1.36
C GLU A 371 -23.59 -22.21 -1.88
N LYS A 372 -23.48 -21.19 -1.02
CA LYS A 372 -23.70 -19.78 -1.39
C LYS A 372 -22.54 -18.94 -0.87
N ALA A 373 -21.50 -18.88 -1.68
CA ALA A 373 -20.31 -18.10 -1.36
C ALA A 373 -20.35 -16.70 -1.95
N ARG A 374 -19.46 -15.85 -1.43
CA ARG A 374 -19.23 -14.50 -1.94
C ARG A 374 -17.74 -14.21 -1.93
N LEU A 375 -17.22 -13.80 -3.07
CA LEU A 375 -15.88 -13.31 -3.26
C LEU A 375 -15.81 -11.81 -2.91
N ASP A 376 -15.06 -11.44 -1.88
CA ASP A 376 -14.75 -10.04 -1.55
C ASP A 376 -13.33 -9.69 -2.01
N TYR A 377 -13.16 -8.81 -3.00
CA TYR A 377 -11.84 -8.42 -3.52
C TYR A 377 -11.75 -6.90 -3.77
N LEU A 378 -10.68 -6.26 -3.29
CA LEU A 378 -10.37 -4.82 -3.44
C LEU A 378 -11.51 -3.82 -3.15
N GLY A 379 -12.47 -4.21 -2.29
CA GLY A 379 -13.60 -3.37 -1.89
C GLY A 379 -14.90 -3.63 -2.66
N PHE A 380 -14.90 -4.62 -3.55
CA PHE A 380 -16.03 -5.13 -4.30
C PHE A 380 -16.40 -6.55 -3.83
N SER A 381 -17.60 -6.97 -4.19
CA SER A 381 -18.14 -8.28 -3.89
C SER A 381 -18.73 -8.90 -5.15
N PHE A 382 -18.48 -10.19 -5.35
CA PHE A 382 -18.99 -10.99 -6.46
C PHE A 382 -19.61 -12.28 -5.93
N ASP A 383 -20.81 -12.62 -6.39
CA ASP A 383 -21.57 -13.81 -5.96
C ASP A 383 -21.76 -14.82 -7.11
N GLY A 384 -20.89 -14.77 -8.12
CA GLY A 384 -21.01 -15.57 -9.35
C GLY A 384 -21.83 -14.87 -10.44
N ARG A 385 -22.88 -14.14 -10.05
CA ARG A 385 -23.83 -13.50 -10.98
C ARG A 385 -23.71 -11.99 -11.02
N SER A 386 -23.59 -11.37 -9.86
CA SER A 386 -23.68 -9.92 -9.69
C SER A 386 -22.43 -9.33 -9.07
N ARG A 387 -22.04 -8.15 -9.56
CA ARG A 387 -20.91 -7.39 -9.07
C ARG A 387 -21.43 -6.21 -8.25
N LYS A 388 -21.09 -6.18 -6.96
CA LYS A 388 -21.61 -5.19 -6.01
C LYS A 388 -20.46 -4.47 -5.30
N ILE A 389 -20.72 -3.26 -4.82
CA ILE A 389 -19.82 -2.60 -3.89
C ILE A 389 -19.97 -3.29 -2.54
N ARG A 390 -18.85 -3.69 -1.93
CA ARG A 390 -18.89 -4.36 -0.63
C ARG A 390 -19.57 -3.48 0.41
N ALA A 391 -20.50 -4.03 1.19
CA ALA A 391 -21.23 -3.28 2.23
C ALA A 391 -20.29 -2.48 3.15
N LYS A 392 -19.14 -3.07 3.55
CA LYS A 392 -18.11 -2.41 4.35
C LYS A 392 -17.54 -1.14 3.69
N THR A 393 -17.42 -1.11 2.36
CA THR A 393 -16.97 0.06 1.59
C THR A 393 -18.02 1.17 1.65
N ILE A 394 -19.30 0.82 1.50
CA ILE A 394 -20.45 1.73 1.61
C ILE A 394 -20.54 2.32 3.02
N SER A 395 -20.49 1.49 4.06
CA SER A 395 -20.54 1.95 5.46
C SER A 395 -19.39 2.91 5.77
N LYS A 396 -18.17 2.63 5.29
CA LYS A 396 -17.01 3.54 5.46
C LYS A 396 -17.23 4.87 4.75
N TYR A 397 -17.85 4.88 3.57
CA TYR A 397 -18.18 6.09 2.83
C TYR A 397 -19.12 6.99 3.65
N HIS A 398 -20.28 6.47 4.05
CA HIS A 398 -21.25 7.25 4.84
C HIS A 398 -20.70 7.66 6.21
N TYR A 399 -19.91 6.80 6.85
CA TYR A 399 -19.27 7.14 8.13
C TYR A 399 -18.33 8.34 8.00
N ARG A 400 -17.46 8.35 6.98
CA ARG A 400 -16.54 9.47 6.71
C ARG A 400 -17.31 10.74 6.33
N MET A 401 -18.35 10.60 5.52
CA MET A 401 -19.24 11.70 5.15
C MET A 401 -19.88 12.34 6.39
N ARG A 402 -20.54 11.54 7.23
CA ARG A 402 -21.20 12.01 8.47
C ARG A 402 -20.20 12.65 9.43
N ARG A 403 -19.02 12.05 9.62
CA ARG A 403 -17.95 12.63 10.45
C ARG A 403 -17.55 14.03 9.94
N LYS A 404 -17.33 14.17 8.63
CA LYS A 404 -16.95 15.46 8.02
C LYS A 404 -18.10 16.47 8.10
N ALA A 405 -19.33 16.03 7.89
CA ALA A 405 -20.52 16.88 8.02
C ALA A 405 -20.67 17.44 9.44
N LYS A 406 -20.51 16.61 10.48
CA LYS A 406 -20.50 17.07 11.88
C LYS A 406 -19.42 18.12 12.14
N THR A 407 -18.20 17.90 11.64
CA THR A 407 -17.10 18.88 11.78
C THR A 407 -17.40 20.20 11.04
N VAL A 408 -17.94 20.13 9.82
CA VAL A 408 -18.31 21.33 9.05
C VAL A 408 -19.44 22.10 9.71
N ALA A 409 -20.44 21.41 10.27
CA ALA A 409 -21.52 22.04 11.03
C ALA A 409 -20.96 22.74 12.27
N PHE A 410 -20.08 22.08 13.03
CA PHE A 410 -19.45 22.65 14.23
C PHE A 410 -18.53 23.85 13.92
N GLN A 411 -17.71 23.77 12.87
CA GLN A 411 -16.76 24.82 12.50
C GLN A 411 -17.38 25.94 11.65
N ASN A 412 -18.63 25.75 11.19
CA ASN A 412 -19.34 26.58 10.24
C ASN A 412 -18.54 26.96 8.97
N ARG A 413 -17.59 26.11 8.56
CA ARG A 413 -16.69 26.31 7.41
C ARG A 413 -16.47 25.00 6.66
N GLY A 414 -16.23 25.08 5.36
CA GLY A 414 -15.89 23.91 4.53
C GLY A 414 -17.08 23.17 3.90
N ARG A 415 -18.26 23.79 3.83
CA ARG A 415 -19.46 23.24 3.17
C ARG A 415 -19.19 22.87 1.70
N ALA A 416 -18.54 23.76 0.94
CA ALA A 416 -18.15 23.50 -0.45
C ALA A 416 -17.24 22.27 -0.60
N ASN A 417 -16.30 22.06 0.33
CA ASN A 417 -15.42 20.88 0.33
C ASN A 417 -16.13 19.59 0.76
N LEU A 418 -17.19 19.67 1.56
CA LEU A 418 -18.03 18.52 1.89
C LEU A 418 -18.86 18.13 0.67
N TYR A 419 -19.57 19.10 0.10
CA TYR A 419 -20.40 18.93 -1.09
C TYR A 419 -19.55 18.41 -2.26
N GLY A 420 -18.44 19.09 -2.58
CA GLY A 420 -17.54 18.71 -3.65
C GLY A 420 -16.78 17.37 -3.46
N THR A 421 -16.96 16.67 -2.34
CA THR A 421 -16.39 15.31 -2.14
C THR A 421 -17.46 14.22 -2.10
N TYR A 422 -18.66 14.54 -1.61
CA TYR A 422 -19.71 13.57 -1.26
C TYR A 422 -21.04 13.76 -1.99
N SER A 423 -21.13 14.72 -2.92
CA SER A 423 -22.29 14.88 -3.80
C SER A 423 -21.92 14.69 -5.28
N GLU A 424 -22.93 14.48 -6.12
CA GLU A 424 -22.79 14.27 -7.57
C GLU A 424 -22.08 15.44 -8.27
N ARG A 425 -22.15 16.65 -7.70
CA ARG A 425 -21.43 17.84 -8.17
C ARG A 425 -19.94 17.86 -7.79
N ALA A 426 -19.41 16.79 -7.18
CA ALA A 426 -17.99 16.66 -6.84
C ALA A 426 -17.07 16.89 -8.04
N ILE A 427 -17.51 16.49 -9.24
CA ILE A 427 -16.77 16.67 -10.49
C ILE A 427 -16.65 18.16 -10.86
N GLN A 428 -17.74 18.92 -10.72
CA GLN A 428 -17.81 20.35 -11.07
C GLN A 428 -17.11 21.24 -10.02
N ILE A 429 -17.21 20.88 -8.74
CA ILE A 429 -16.70 21.69 -7.63
C ILE A 429 -15.23 21.41 -7.35
N SER A 430 -14.80 20.15 -7.43
CA SER A 430 -13.40 19.79 -7.19
C SER A 430 -12.59 19.92 -8.47
N LYS A 431 -12.00 21.12 -8.70
CA LYS A 431 -10.89 21.29 -9.67
C LYS A 431 -9.65 20.41 -9.37
N LYS A 432 -9.72 19.55 -8.34
CA LYS A 432 -8.75 18.54 -7.94
C LYS A 432 -9.45 17.19 -7.97
N GLY A 433 -9.05 16.29 -8.87
CA GLY A 433 -9.63 14.95 -9.13
C GLY A 433 -9.61 13.93 -7.98
N ARG A 434 -9.92 14.33 -6.74
CA ARG A 434 -10.14 13.45 -5.59
C ARG A 434 -11.61 13.05 -5.51
N LEU A 435 -12.07 12.35 -6.54
CA LEU A 435 -13.39 11.71 -6.54
C LEU A 435 -13.41 10.56 -5.52
N SER A 436 -14.52 10.44 -4.78
CA SER A 436 -14.75 9.28 -3.94
C SER A 436 -14.87 8.01 -4.80
N ILE A 437 -14.65 6.85 -4.19
CA ILE A 437 -14.77 5.56 -4.90
C ILE A 437 -16.15 5.39 -5.54
N MET A 438 -17.22 5.89 -4.90
CA MET A 438 -18.58 5.87 -5.44
C MET A 438 -18.71 6.67 -6.75
N HIS A 439 -18.14 7.87 -6.80
CA HIS A 439 -18.19 8.69 -8.01
C HIS A 439 -17.33 8.12 -9.14
N ARG A 440 -16.18 7.52 -8.81
CA ARG A 440 -15.35 6.83 -9.82
C ARG A 440 -16.06 5.64 -10.46
N ILE A 441 -16.91 4.94 -9.70
CA ILE A 441 -17.73 3.84 -10.22
C ILE A 441 -18.81 4.39 -11.16
N LEU A 442 -19.46 5.50 -10.81
CA LEU A 442 -20.45 6.14 -11.68
C LEU A 442 -19.86 6.62 -13.01
N LEU A 443 -18.59 7.04 -13.03
CA LEU A 443 -17.88 7.44 -14.25
C LEU A 443 -17.38 6.27 -15.11
N LYS A 444 -17.43 5.04 -14.60
CA LYS A 444 -16.99 3.82 -15.29
C LYS A 444 -18.15 2.90 -15.66
N LYS A 445 -19.39 3.32 -15.35
CA LYS A 445 -20.58 2.81 -16.02
C LYS A 445 -20.63 3.43 -17.40
#